data_AF-A0A522XYP5-F1
#
_entry.id   AF-A0A522XYP5-F1
#
_cell.length_a   1.000
_cell.length_b   1.000
_cell.length_c   1.000
_cell.angle_alpha   90.00
_cell.angle_beta   90.00
_cell.angle_gamma   90.00
#
_symmetry.space_group_name_H-M   'P 1'
#
loop_
_entity.id
_entity.type
_entity.pdbx_description
1 polymer ?
#
loop_
_entity_poly.entity_id
_entity_poly.type
_entity_poly.pdbx_seq_one_letter_code
_entity_poly.pdbx_strand_id
1 'polypeptide(L)'
;MSSVDTLIRARLTSDVVLINQVAEYIVGAGGKRLRPMLLLLAAGATGGAAAIDGRAHQLAAVVEFIHTATLLHDDVVDESDLRRGRRTANAVWGNAASVLVGDFLYSRSFQLMVELQRMDVMGILADTTNRIAEGEVLQLLHIRNPDTDEAAYLRVIERKTAVLFAAATRLGALLAGADTATCDALETFGLDLGFAFQIA
;
A
#
# COMPACT_ATOMS: atom_id res chain seq x y z
N MET A 1 -12.27 -3.34 -10.35
CA MET A 1 -11.51 -2.09 -10.23
C MET A 1 -12.37 -0.85 -10.10
N SER A 2 -13.35 -0.58 -10.98
CA SER A 2 -14.24 0.60 -10.85
C SER A 2 -14.89 0.76 -9.46
N SER A 3 -15.34 -0.34 -8.84
CA SER A 3 -15.87 -0.33 -7.47
C SER A 3 -14.84 0.09 -6.41
N VAL A 4 -13.58 -0.31 -6.58
CA VAL A 4 -12.47 0.09 -5.70
C VAL A 4 -12.16 1.57 -5.87
N ASP A 5 -12.08 2.06 -7.11
CA ASP A 5 -11.81 3.49 -7.36
C ASP A 5 -12.93 4.39 -6.82
N THR A 6 -14.18 3.95 -6.95
CA THR A 6 -15.34 4.64 -6.38
C THR A 6 -15.24 4.68 -4.85
N LEU A 7 -14.89 3.56 -4.22
CA LEU A 7 -14.73 3.48 -2.77
C LEU A 7 -13.56 4.35 -2.28
N ILE A 8 -12.41 4.32 -2.98
CA ILE A 8 -11.26 5.17 -2.68
C ILE A 8 -11.71 6.63 -2.66
N ARG A 9 -12.35 7.12 -3.74
CA ARG A 9 -12.84 8.50 -3.81
C ARG A 9 -13.82 8.84 -2.69
N ALA A 10 -14.77 7.96 -2.41
CA ALA A 10 -15.74 8.16 -1.34
C ALA A 10 -15.10 8.21 0.06
N ARG A 11 -13.99 7.49 0.29
CA ARG A 11 -13.32 7.41 1.59
C ARG A 11 -12.22 8.46 1.78
N LEU A 12 -11.89 9.21 0.74
CA LEU A 12 -10.95 10.35 0.81
C LEU A 12 -11.59 11.65 1.26
N THR A 13 -12.92 11.71 1.33
CA THR A 13 -13.65 12.93 1.70
C THR A 13 -13.36 13.34 3.15
N SER A 14 -13.13 14.64 3.34
CA SER A 14 -12.92 15.29 4.63
C SER A 14 -13.58 16.68 4.64
N ASP A 15 -13.96 17.18 5.82
CA ASP A 15 -14.40 18.57 5.97
C ASP A 15 -13.24 19.58 5.79
N VAL A 16 -12.00 19.09 5.85
CA VAL A 16 -10.79 19.89 5.63
C VAL A 16 -10.47 19.91 4.14
N VAL A 17 -10.67 21.07 3.51
CA VAL A 17 -10.47 21.27 2.05
C VAL A 17 -9.08 20.84 1.57
N LEU A 18 -8.03 21.16 2.34
CA LEU A 18 -6.65 20.81 1.96
C LEU A 18 -6.46 19.29 1.83
N ILE A 19 -7.08 18.49 2.71
CA ILE A 19 -7.00 17.03 2.62
C ILE A 19 -7.60 16.55 1.30
N ASN A 20 -8.78 17.06 0.93
CA ASN A 20 -9.44 16.69 -0.33
C ASN A 20 -8.58 17.07 -1.55
N GLN A 21 -7.93 18.24 -1.53
CA GLN A 21 -7.08 18.71 -2.63
C GLN A 21 -5.86 17.82 -2.83
N VAL A 22 -5.12 17.51 -1.76
CA VAL A 22 -3.91 16.67 -1.83
C VAL A 22 -4.28 15.23 -2.18
N ALA A 23 -5.34 14.69 -1.57
CA ALA A 23 -5.82 13.33 -1.83
C ALA A 23 -6.28 13.15 -3.29
N GLU A 24 -7.08 14.08 -3.81
CA GLU A 24 -7.51 14.04 -5.22
C GLU A 24 -6.33 14.24 -6.17
N TYR A 25 -5.33 15.05 -5.79
CA TYR A 25 -4.14 15.24 -6.60
C TYR A 25 -3.33 13.95 -6.73
N ILE A 26 -3.05 13.26 -5.63
CA ILE A 26 -2.25 12.02 -5.66
C ILE A 26 -3.01 10.87 -6.33
N VAL A 27 -4.32 10.76 -6.11
CA VAL A 27 -5.17 9.76 -6.76
C VAL A 27 -5.37 10.07 -8.25
N GLY A 28 -5.58 11.34 -8.59
CA GLY A 28 -5.75 11.83 -9.95
C GLY A 28 -4.46 11.87 -10.77
N ALA A 29 -3.30 11.82 -10.13
CA ALA A 29 -2.01 11.56 -10.79
C ALA A 29 -1.92 10.12 -11.35
N GLY A 30 -2.93 9.29 -11.07
CA GLY A 30 -3.08 7.94 -11.60
C GLY A 30 -2.30 6.91 -10.81
N GLY A 31 -2.11 5.74 -11.40
CA GLY A 31 -1.37 4.62 -10.81
C GLY A 31 -1.78 3.31 -11.43
N LYS A 32 -0.87 2.33 -11.42
CA LYS A 32 -1.15 1.00 -11.99
C LYS A 32 -2.17 0.21 -11.17
N ARG A 33 -2.52 0.67 -9.95
CA ARG A 33 -3.39 -0.02 -8.97
C ARG A 33 -3.05 -1.50 -8.83
N LEU A 34 -1.75 -1.80 -8.87
CA LEU A 34 -1.26 -3.17 -8.96
C LEU A 34 -1.59 -3.97 -7.68
N ARG A 35 -1.38 -3.39 -6.51
CA ARG A 35 -1.63 -4.06 -5.22
C ARG A 35 -3.13 -4.35 -4.98
N PRO A 36 -4.06 -3.39 -5.20
CA PRO A 36 -5.50 -3.67 -5.21
C PRO A 36 -5.89 -4.77 -6.19
N MET A 37 -5.34 -4.72 -7.41
CA MET A 37 -5.64 -5.70 -8.44
C MET A 37 -5.18 -7.10 -8.03
N LEU A 38 -3.98 -7.24 -7.47
CA LEU A 38 -3.47 -8.51 -6.97
C LEU A 38 -4.32 -9.09 -5.84
N LEU A 39 -4.80 -8.25 -4.92
CA LEU A 39 -5.71 -8.70 -3.86
C LEU A 39 -7.00 -9.28 -4.44
N LEU A 40 -7.62 -8.58 -5.38
CA LEU A 40 -8.86 -9.05 -6.02
C LEU A 40 -8.64 -10.31 -6.86
N LEU A 41 -7.49 -10.41 -7.55
CA LEU A 41 -7.12 -11.60 -8.32
C LEU A 41 -6.88 -12.79 -7.40
N ALA A 42 -6.21 -12.60 -6.26
CA ALA A 42 -6.00 -13.65 -5.27
C ALA A 42 -7.33 -14.14 -4.69
N ALA A 43 -8.23 -13.22 -4.30
CA ALA A 43 -9.57 -13.57 -3.83
C ALA A 43 -10.39 -14.33 -4.89
N GLY A 44 -10.35 -13.87 -6.15
CA GLY A 44 -11.04 -14.51 -7.26
C GLY A 44 -10.48 -15.90 -7.61
N ALA A 45 -9.16 -16.08 -7.51
CA ALA A 45 -8.49 -17.35 -7.79
C ALA A 45 -8.83 -18.43 -6.75
N THR A 46 -9.05 -18.05 -5.50
CA THR A 46 -9.32 -19.00 -4.40
C THR A 46 -10.80 -19.20 -4.10
N GLY A 47 -11.63 -18.16 -4.28
CA GLY A 47 -13.07 -18.20 -3.94
C GLY A 47 -14.02 -17.88 -5.10
N GLY A 48 -13.50 -17.74 -6.32
CA GLY A 48 -14.29 -17.41 -7.51
C GLY A 48 -14.84 -15.97 -7.50
N ALA A 49 -15.71 -15.66 -8.46
CA ALA A 49 -16.26 -14.31 -8.63
C ALA A 49 -17.03 -13.81 -7.39
N ALA A 50 -17.63 -14.72 -6.63
CA ALA A 50 -18.39 -14.38 -5.42
C ALA A 50 -17.50 -13.85 -4.28
N ALA A 51 -16.21 -14.19 -4.27
CA ALA A 51 -15.26 -13.67 -3.29
C ALA A 51 -14.86 -12.21 -3.57
N ILE A 52 -15.14 -11.68 -4.76
CA ILE A 52 -14.90 -10.28 -5.13
C ILE A 52 -16.12 -9.43 -4.74
N ASP A 53 -16.38 -9.37 -3.43
CA ASP A 53 -17.52 -8.65 -2.85
C ASP A 53 -17.11 -7.26 -2.28
N GLY A 54 -18.03 -6.60 -1.59
CA GLY A 54 -17.77 -5.30 -0.95
C GLY A 54 -16.61 -5.31 0.06
N ARG A 55 -16.38 -6.44 0.75
CA ARG A 55 -15.28 -6.59 1.70
C ARG A 55 -13.94 -6.66 0.96
N ALA A 56 -13.90 -7.39 -0.16
CA ALA A 56 -12.70 -7.46 -1.00
C ALA A 56 -12.37 -6.09 -1.61
N HIS A 57 -13.38 -5.34 -2.07
CA HIS A 57 -13.19 -3.98 -2.54
C HIS A 57 -12.67 -3.04 -1.44
N GLN A 58 -13.21 -3.16 -0.22
CA GLN A 58 -12.76 -2.37 0.93
C GLN A 58 -11.33 -2.68 1.31
N LEU A 59 -10.95 -3.95 1.36
CA LEU A 59 -9.58 -4.34 1.69
C LEU A 59 -8.59 -3.94 0.58
N ALA A 60 -8.99 -4.03 -0.69
CA ALA A 60 -8.20 -3.50 -1.80
C ALA A 60 -7.98 -1.97 -1.68
N ALA A 61 -8.99 -1.22 -1.25
CA ALA A 61 -8.86 0.22 -1.00
C ALA A 61 -7.93 0.53 0.19
N VAL A 62 -8.00 -0.26 1.27
CA VAL A 62 -7.08 -0.17 2.42
C VAL A 62 -5.62 -0.30 1.97
N VAL A 63 -5.32 -1.32 1.17
CA VAL A 63 -3.96 -1.55 0.64
C VAL A 63 -3.49 -0.36 -0.21
N GLU A 64 -4.37 0.22 -1.03
CA GLU A 64 -4.03 1.40 -1.82
C GLU A 64 -3.82 2.66 -0.97
N PHE A 65 -4.59 2.83 0.11
CA PHE A 65 -4.39 3.94 1.04
C PHE A 65 -3.05 3.85 1.77
N ILE A 66 -2.68 2.66 2.25
CA ILE A 66 -1.36 2.42 2.84
C ILE A 66 -0.27 2.77 1.82
N HIS A 67 -0.37 2.25 0.59
CA HIS A 67 0.59 2.56 -0.46
C HIS A 67 0.65 4.07 -0.77
N THR A 68 -0.49 4.74 -0.84
CA THR A 68 -0.55 6.17 -1.17
C THR A 68 0.02 7.03 -0.04
N ALA A 69 -0.19 6.64 1.22
CA ALA A 69 0.42 7.28 2.37
C ALA A 69 1.94 7.19 2.32
N THR A 70 2.50 6.00 2.04
CA THR A 70 3.96 5.84 1.95
C THR A 70 4.53 6.70 0.83
N LEU A 71 3.86 6.82 -0.32
CA LEU A 71 4.32 7.71 -1.41
C LEU A 71 4.39 9.19 -1.00
N LEU A 72 3.43 9.68 -0.21
CA LEU A 72 3.43 11.06 0.27
C LEU A 72 4.57 11.32 1.26
N HIS A 73 4.87 10.35 2.11
CA HIS A 73 5.97 10.42 3.08
C HIS A 73 7.32 10.29 2.36
N ASP A 74 7.47 9.35 1.43
CA ASP A 74 8.68 9.15 0.63
C ASP A 74 9.04 10.42 -0.17
N ASP A 75 8.07 11.06 -0.82
CA ASP A 75 8.32 12.29 -1.59
C ASP A 75 8.91 13.42 -0.74
N VAL A 76 8.58 13.44 0.57
CA VAL A 76 9.16 14.39 1.54
C VAL A 76 10.55 13.97 1.97
N VAL A 77 10.75 12.69 2.28
CA VAL A 77 12.05 12.14 2.73
C VAL A 77 13.10 12.24 1.62
N ASP A 78 12.73 11.96 0.38
CA ASP A 78 13.61 11.96 -0.78
C ASP A 78 13.79 13.36 -1.42
N GLU A 79 13.15 14.41 -0.87
CA GLU A 79 13.12 15.77 -1.43
C GLU A 79 12.75 15.80 -2.93
N SER A 80 11.78 14.96 -3.33
CA SER A 80 11.43 14.77 -4.73
C SER A 80 10.60 15.94 -5.27
N ASP A 81 10.98 16.50 -6.42
CA ASP A 81 10.22 17.57 -7.12
C ASP A 81 9.15 17.02 -8.08
N LEU A 82 9.37 15.82 -8.64
CA LEU A 82 8.51 15.23 -9.67
C LEU A 82 8.20 13.76 -9.39
N ARG A 83 6.94 13.36 -9.64
CA ARG A 83 6.48 11.97 -9.67
C ARG A 83 5.58 11.75 -10.88
N ARG A 84 5.94 10.78 -11.74
CA ARG A 84 5.23 10.46 -13.00
C ARG A 84 5.02 11.70 -13.89
N GLY A 85 6.04 12.55 -14.00
CA GLY A 85 6.01 13.78 -14.82
C GLY A 85 5.15 14.92 -14.26
N ARG A 86 4.61 14.79 -13.04
CA ARG A 86 3.86 15.86 -12.34
C ARG A 86 4.63 16.27 -11.09
N ARG A 87 4.42 17.51 -10.63
CA ARG A 87 4.99 17.97 -9.35
C ARG A 87 4.51 17.07 -8.21
N THR A 88 5.39 16.72 -7.29
CA THR A 88 5.02 15.99 -6.07
C THR A 88 4.10 16.83 -5.18
N ALA A 89 3.38 16.19 -4.25
CA ALA A 89 2.50 16.91 -3.34
C ALA A 89 3.28 17.89 -2.44
N ASN A 90 4.48 17.51 -1.99
CA ASN A 90 5.32 18.37 -1.16
C ASN A 90 5.85 19.56 -1.96
N ALA A 91 6.16 19.40 -3.25
CA ALA A 91 6.53 20.53 -4.09
C ALA A 91 5.39 21.54 -4.25
N VAL A 92 4.12 21.10 -4.24
CA VAL A 92 2.95 21.97 -4.45
C VAL A 92 2.43 22.60 -3.15
N TRP A 93 2.32 21.82 -2.07
CA TRP A 93 1.71 22.23 -0.79
C TRP A 93 2.67 22.28 0.40
N GLY A 94 3.94 21.90 0.20
CA GLY A 94 4.95 21.85 1.24
C GLY A 94 4.97 20.53 2.03
N ASN A 95 6.10 20.29 2.69
CA ASN A 95 6.34 19.03 3.43
C ASN A 95 5.29 18.76 4.51
N ALA A 96 4.88 19.79 5.27
CA ALA A 96 3.91 19.63 6.35
C ALA A 96 2.55 19.13 5.85
N ALA A 97 2.07 19.64 4.70
CA ALA A 97 0.81 19.19 4.13
C ALA A 97 0.89 17.74 3.66
N SER A 98 1.98 17.34 2.99
CA SER A 98 2.17 15.97 2.53
C SER A 98 2.23 14.96 3.68
N VAL A 99 2.97 15.27 4.74
CA VAL A 99 3.06 14.40 5.93
C VAL A 99 1.69 14.22 6.57
N LEU A 100 0.99 15.33 6.87
CA LEU A 100 -0.31 15.28 7.54
C LEU A 100 -1.41 14.60 6.70
N VAL A 101 -1.37 14.74 5.38
CA VAL A 101 -2.29 14.01 4.50
C VAL A 101 -1.92 12.54 4.40
N GLY A 102 -0.63 12.20 4.42
CA GLY A 102 -0.18 10.81 4.57
C GLY A 102 -0.73 10.18 5.86
N ASP A 103 -0.65 10.89 6.99
CA ASP A 103 -1.20 10.43 8.28
C ASP A 103 -2.73 10.26 8.22
N PHE A 104 -3.42 11.16 7.52
CA PHE A 104 -4.86 11.02 7.27
C PHE A 104 -5.18 9.76 6.46
N LEU A 105 -4.46 9.47 5.38
CA LEU A 105 -4.68 8.26 4.58
C LEU A 105 -4.38 6.99 5.38
N TYR A 106 -3.29 7.04 6.15
CA TYR A 106 -2.88 5.93 7.00
C TYR A 106 -3.95 5.66 8.07
N SER A 107 -4.41 6.67 8.81
CA SER A 107 -5.49 6.54 9.80
C SER A 107 -6.85 6.14 9.18
N ARG A 108 -7.17 6.65 7.98
CA ARG A 108 -8.36 6.22 7.22
C ARG A 108 -8.31 4.73 6.87
N SER A 109 -7.12 4.20 6.55
CA SER A 109 -6.95 2.77 6.31
C SER A 109 -7.31 1.94 7.56
N PHE A 110 -6.95 2.40 8.77
CA PHE A 110 -7.35 1.76 10.03
C PHE A 110 -8.86 1.80 10.27
N GLN A 111 -9.53 2.92 9.98
CA GLN A 111 -10.99 2.99 10.08
C GLN A 111 -11.66 1.92 9.21
N LEU A 112 -11.21 1.78 7.96
CA LEU A 112 -11.72 0.76 7.05
C LEU A 112 -11.38 -0.66 7.49
N MET A 113 -10.22 -0.89 8.10
CA MET A 113 -9.87 -2.20 8.67
C MET A 113 -10.78 -2.57 9.85
N VAL A 114 -11.09 -1.62 10.74
CA VAL A 114 -11.98 -1.84 11.88
C VAL A 114 -13.40 -2.17 11.41
N GLU A 115 -13.89 -1.50 10.37
CA GLU A 115 -15.19 -1.78 9.76
C GLU A 115 -15.31 -3.20 9.19
N LEU A 116 -14.19 -3.83 8.77
CA LEU A 116 -14.20 -5.23 8.32
C LEU A 116 -14.40 -6.23 9.46
N GLN A 117 -14.16 -5.82 10.72
CA GLN A 117 -14.25 -6.66 11.92
C GLN A 117 -13.48 -7.99 11.81
N ARG A 118 -12.29 -7.94 11.20
CA ARG A 118 -11.42 -9.09 10.96
C ARG A 118 -10.05 -8.89 11.62
N MET A 119 -9.87 -9.48 12.82
CA MET A 119 -8.64 -9.35 13.61
C MET A 119 -7.42 -9.95 12.91
N ASP A 120 -7.61 -11.01 12.15
CA ASP A 120 -6.58 -11.60 11.30
C ASP A 120 -6.10 -10.63 10.21
N VAL A 121 -7.02 -9.92 9.55
CA VAL A 121 -6.69 -8.87 8.58
C VAL A 121 -5.94 -7.70 9.24
N MET A 122 -6.43 -7.24 10.39
CA MET A 122 -5.80 -6.15 11.15
C MET A 122 -4.38 -6.53 11.61
N GLY A 123 -4.19 -7.75 12.09
CA GLY A 123 -2.87 -8.25 12.49
C GLY A 123 -1.87 -8.25 11.33
N ILE A 124 -2.26 -8.83 10.18
CA ILE A 124 -1.39 -8.89 8.99
C ILE A 124 -0.98 -7.48 8.54
N LEU A 125 -1.93 -6.54 8.47
CA LEU A 125 -1.63 -5.18 7.98
C LEU A 125 -0.86 -4.34 9.01
N ALA A 126 -1.09 -4.53 10.31
CA ALA A 126 -0.28 -3.88 11.34
C ALA A 126 1.18 -4.32 11.25
N ASP A 127 1.44 -5.64 11.16
CA ASP A 127 2.80 -6.17 11.01
C ASP A 127 3.43 -5.72 9.69
N THR A 128 2.67 -5.77 8.59
CA THR A 128 3.14 -5.34 7.27
C THR A 128 3.57 -3.88 7.27
N THR A 129 2.73 -3.00 7.83
CA THR A 129 3.02 -1.57 7.83
C THR A 129 4.16 -1.20 8.77
N ASN A 130 4.33 -1.90 9.89
CA ASN A 130 5.50 -1.73 10.73
C ASN A 130 6.79 -2.16 9.99
N ARG A 131 6.76 -3.31 9.30
CA ARG A 131 7.89 -3.76 8.46
C ARG A 131 8.25 -2.76 7.36
N ILE A 132 7.26 -2.11 6.74
CA ILE A 132 7.49 -1.04 5.76
C ILE A 132 8.24 0.12 6.40
N ALA A 133 7.77 0.62 7.55
CA ALA A 133 8.42 1.72 8.26
C ALA A 133 9.87 1.37 8.66
N GLU A 134 10.10 0.15 9.16
CA GLU A 134 11.47 -0.34 9.43
C GLU A 134 12.33 -0.39 8.15
N GLY A 135 11.74 -0.76 7.01
CA GLY A 135 12.38 -0.77 5.70
C GLY A 135 12.82 0.61 5.23
N GLU A 136 11.98 1.63 5.42
CA GLU A 136 12.32 3.02 5.12
C GLU A 136 13.50 3.52 5.96
N VAL A 137 13.48 3.25 7.27
CA VAL A 137 14.60 3.61 8.17
C VAL A 137 15.87 2.87 7.79
N LEU A 138 15.77 1.58 7.45
CA LEU A 138 16.90 0.79 6.99
C LEU A 138 17.49 1.35 5.67
N GLN A 139 16.65 1.85 4.76
CA GLN A 139 17.11 2.51 3.55
C GLN A 139 17.93 3.77 3.88
N LEU A 140 17.44 4.60 4.81
CA LEU A 140 18.13 5.82 5.23
C LEU A 140 19.56 5.54 5.73
N LEU A 141 19.75 4.45 6.47
CA LEU A 141 21.07 4.05 7.00
C LEU A 141 22.08 3.63 5.90
N HIS A 142 21.58 3.22 4.74
CA HIS A 142 22.43 2.80 3.61
C HIS A 142 22.67 3.92 2.58
N ILE A 143 22.09 5.11 2.78
CA ILE A 143 22.31 6.24 1.87
C ILE A 143 23.80 6.57 1.80
N ARG A 144 24.36 6.53 0.59
CA ARG A 144 25.79 6.79 0.29
C ARG A 144 26.75 5.85 1.02
N ASN A 145 26.31 4.65 1.39
CA ASN A 145 27.16 3.62 1.98
C ASN A 145 27.64 2.62 0.89
N PRO A 146 28.91 2.70 0.44
CA PRO A 146 29.44 1.79 -0.58
C PRO A 146 29.63 0.35 -0.08
N ASP A 147 29.59 0.13 1.23
CA ASP A 147 29.76 -1.20 1.85
C ASP A 147 28.42 -1.97 1.97
N THR A 148 27.34 -1.45 1.37
CA THR A 148 26.04 -2.13 1.36
C THR A 148 26.12 -3.42 0.53
N ASP A 149 25.98 -4.57 1.20
CA ASP A 149 25.97 -5.87 0.54
C ASP A 149 24.62 -6.21 -0.10
N GLU A 150 24.63 -7.24 -0.95
CA GLU A 150 23.42 -7.71 -1.64
C GLU A 150 22.31 -8.11 -0.66
N ALA A 151 22.68 -8.72 0.48
CA ALA A 151 21.71 -9.12 1.50
C ALA A 151 21.02 -7.91 2.14
N ALA A 152 21.75 -6.82 2.41
CA ALA A 152 21.20 -5.57 2.92
C ALA A 152 20.28 -4.91 1.89
N TYR A 153 20.68 -4.89 0.62
CA TYR A 153 19.85 -4.38 -0.47
C TYR A 153 18.52 -5.15 -0.59
N LEU A 154 18.58 -6.49 -0.61
CA LEU A 154 17.38 -7.34 -0.67
C LEU A 154 16.48 -7.16 0.56
N ARG A 155 17.05 -6.99 1.77
CA ARG A 155 16.25 -6.68 2.99
C ARG A 155 15.49 -5.36 2.87
N VAL A 156 16.08 -4.35 2.25
CA VAL A 156 15.38 -3.06 1.98
C VAL A 156 14.25 -3.29 0.99
N ILE A 157 14.50 -3.97 -0.14
CA ILE A 157 13.45 -4.28 -1.14
C ILE A 157 12.28 -5.04 -0.51
N GLU A 158 12.61 -6.08 0.25
CA GLU A 158 11.64 -6.92 0.93
C GLU A 158 10.68 -6.05 1.75
N ARG A 159 11.24 -5.26 2.66
CA ARG A 159 10.49 -4.46 3.64
C ARG A 159 9.79 -3.26 3.03
N LYS A 160 10.45 -2.52 2.14
CA LYS A 160 9.89 -1.30 1.54
C LYS A 160 8.80 -1.61 0.51
N THR A 161 8.98 -2.69 -0.25
CA THR A 161 8.14 -2.96 -1.42
C THR A 161 7.44 -4.30 -1.34
N ALA A 162 8.18 -5.40 -1.18
CA ALA A 162 7.64 -6.73 -1.44
C ALA A 162 6.60 -7.19 -0.39
N VAL A 163 6.78 -6.82 0.88
CA VAL A 163 5.83 -7.20 1.95
C VAL A 163 4.42 -6.70 1.72
N LEU A 164 4.22 -5.55 1.07
CA LEU A 164 2.87 -5.07 0.78
C LEU A 164 2.22 -5.82 -0.40
N PHE A 165 3.03 -6.35 -1.34
CA PHE A 165 2.54 -7.27 -2.36
C PHE A 165 2.15 -8.61 -1.75
N ALA A 166 3.01 -9.17 -0.90
CA ALA A 166 2.79 -10.41 -0.16
C ALA A 166 1.52 -10.33 0.71
N ALA A 167 1.36 -9.22 1.44
CA ALA A 167 0.15 -8.98 2.23
C ALA A 167 -1.09 -8.90 1.35
N ALA A 168 -1.05 -8.18 0.22
CA ALA A 168 -2.20 -8.04 -0.66
C ALA A 168 -2.71 -9.39 -1.19
N THR A 169 -1.82 -10.27 -1.64
CA THR A 169 -2.19 -11.60 -2.16
C THR A 169 -2.65 -12.54 -1.05
N ARG A 170 -1.96 -12.56 0.10
CA ARG A 170 -2.38 -13.33 1.30
C ARG A 170 -3.77 -12.93 1.77
N LEU A 171 -4.01 -11.63 1.89
CA LEU A 171 -5.28 -11.07 2.37
C LEU A 171 -6.45 -11.38 1.43
N GLY A 172 -6.22 -11.35 0.11
CA GLY A 172 -7.22 -11.77 -0.88
C GLY A 172 -7.64 -13.23 -0.68
N ALA A 173 -6.66 -14.12 -0.51
CA ALA A 173 -6.89 -15.54 -0.25
C ALA A 173 -7.65 -15.78 1.06
N LEU A 174 -7.20 -15.13 2.14
CA LEU A 174 -7.77 -15.24 3.49
C LEU A 174 -9.22 -14.77 3.52
N LEU A 175 -9.52 -13.66 2.84
CA LEU A 175 -10.87 -13.12 2.80
C LEU A 175 -11.84 -14.02 2.02
N ALA A 176 -11.34 -14.72 1.01
CA ALA A 176 -12.07 -15.71 0.24
C ALA A 176 -12.26 -17.06 0.98
N GLY A 177 -11.70 -17.21 2.18
CA GLY A 177 -11.81 -18.43 2.99
C GLY A 177 -10.88 -19.56 2.55
N ALA A 178 -9.78 -19.24 1.88
CA ALA A 178 -8.75 -20.22 1.54
C ALA A 178 -8.09 -20.82 2.79
N ASP A 179 -7.56 -22.04 2.66
CA ASP A 179 -6.78 -22.66 3.73
C ASP A 179 -5.42 -21.97 3.94
N THR A 180 -4.76 -22.28 5.06
CA THR A 180 -3.47 -21.69 5.43
C THR A 180 -2.40 -21.95 4.36
N ALA A 181 -2.35 -23.17 3.80
CA ALA A 181 -1.37 -23.54 2.79
C ALA A 181 -1.51 -22.67 1.52
N THR A 182 -2.74 -22.40 1.09
CA THR A 182 -3.03 -21.53 -0.04
C THR A 182 -2.70 -20.07 0.27
N CYS A 183 -3.00 -19.61 1.48
CA CYS A 183 -2.64 -18.26 1.92
C CYS A 183 -1.12 -18.05 1.91
N ASP A 184 -0.36 -19.01 2.45
CA ASP A 184 1.11 -18.97 2.50
C ASP A 184 1.74 -19.04 1.10
N ALA A 185 1.17 -19.86 0.20
CA ALA A 185 1.60 -19.93 -1.20
C ALA A 185 1.37 -18.59 -1.92
N LEU A 186 0.23 -17.95 -1.70
CA LEU A 186 -0.07 -16.65 -2.30
C LEU A 186 0.75 -15.51 -1.70
N GLU A 187 1.07 -15.57 -0.41
CA GLU A 187 2.03 -14.66 0.22
C GLU A 187 3.40 -14.77 -0.44
N THR A 188 3.90 -15.99 -0.63
CA THR A 188 5.20 -16.27 -1.27
C THR A 188 5.22 -15.73 -2.71
N PHE A 189 4.17 -16.02 -3.49
CA PHE A 189 3.99 -15.44 -4.82
C PHE A 189 4.02 -13.91 -4.82
N GLY A 190 3.32 -13.27 -3.86
CA GLY A 190 3.29 -11.82 -3.75
C GLY A 190 4.66 -11.25 -3.38
N LEU A 191 5.42 -11.94 -2.52
CA LEU A 191 6.77 -11.56 -2.14
C LEU A 191 7.73 -11.60 -3.33
N ASP A 192 7.75 -12.71 -4.08
CA ASP A 192 8.60 -12.89 -5.26
C ASP A 192 8.27 -11.87 -6.36
N LEU A 193 6.98 -11.63 -6.59
CA LEU A 193 6.53 -10.58 -7.52
C LEU A 193 6.98 -9.20 -7.06
N GLY A 194 6.94 -8.92 -5.76
CA GLY A 194 7.39 -7.67 -5.16
C GLY A 194 8.89 -7.45 -5.33
N PHE A 195 9.71 -8.49 -5.14
CA PHE A 195 11.14 -8.45 -5.44
C PHE A 195 11.38 -8.15 -6.92
N ALA A 196 10.75 -8.92 -7.81
CA ALA A 196 10.90 -8.74 -9.25
C ALA A 196 10.47 -7.35 -9.70
N PHE A 197 9.37 -6.82 -9.14
CA PHE A 197 8.86 -5.48 -9.46
C PHE A 197 9.83 -4.36 -9.05
N GLN A 198 10.55 -4.52 -7.93
CA GLN A 198 11.43 -3.48 -7.44
C GLN A 198 12.82 -3.51 -8.10
N ILE A 199 13.26 -4.68 -8.56
CA ILE A 199 14.55 -4.86 -9.24
C ILE A 199 14.48 -4.44 -10.72
N ALA A 200 13.34 -4.65 -11.37
CA ALA A 200 13.12 -4.37 -12.79
C ALA A 200 13.01 -2.86 -13.10
#